data_AF-A0ABC9VDR4-F1
#
_entry.id   AF-A0ABC9VDR4-F1
#
_cell.length_a   1.000
_cell.length_b   1.000
_cell.length_c   1.000
_cell.angle_alpha   90.00
_cell.angle_beta   90.00
_cell.angle_gamma   90.00
#
_symmetry.space_group_name_H-M   'P 1'
#
loop_
_entity.id
_entity.type
_entity.pdbx_description
1 polymer ?
#
loop_
_entity_poly.entity_id
_entity_poly.type
_entity_poly.pdbx_seq_one_letter_code
_entity_poly.pdbx_strand_id
1 'polypeptide(L)'
;MFHVTAYNGTREENYELVIQQLRSLIDGETNFIANLANAAALLNHFLQEINWVGFYLTEGDELVLGPFQGLPACVRIPFGKGVCGTAAKSKKTIIVPDVHLFPGHIACDAASQSEIVVPMIKDGNVIGVLDIDSPIKNRFDEIDQQYLEKFVEVIISTL
;
A
#
# COMPACT_ATOMS: atom_id res chain seq x y z
N MET A 1 11.11 19.06 -10.52
CA MET A 1 9.66 19.34 -10.48
C MET A 1 8.96 18.07 -10.90
N PHE A 2 8.06 17.54 -10.09
CA PHE A 2 7.28 16.35 -10.48
C PHE A 2 6.32 16.76 -11.59
N HIS A 3 6.46 16.18 -12.78
CA HIS A 3 5.54 16.40 -13.88
C HIS A 3 4.62 15.19 -13.99
N VAL A 4 3.32 15.47 -13.89
CA VAL A 4 2.28 14.49 -14.19
C VAL A 4 2.48 14.05 -15.64
N THR A 5 2.97 12.83 -15.81
CA THR A 5 3.11 12.22 -17.12
C THR A 5 1.81 11.47 -17.39
N ALA A 6 1.23 11.64 -18.58
CA ALA A 6 0.06 10.87 -18.95
C ALA A 6 0.45 9.39 -19.07
N TYR A 7 -0.18 8.53 -18.26
CA TYR A 7 0.00 7.07 -18.29
C TYR A 7 -0.71 6.50 -19.52
N ASN A 8 -0.01 6.51 -20.66
CA ASN A 8 -0.56 6.16 -21.96
C ASN A 8 -0.11 4.78 -22.49
N GLY A 9 0.71 4.04 -21.72
CA GLY A 9 1.18 2.70 -22.05
C GLY A 9 0.24 1.59 -21.56
N THR A 10 0.68 0.34 -21.66
CA THR A 10 0.02 -0.78 -20.96
C THR A 10 0.06 -0.58 -19.45
N ARG A 11 -0.77 -1.31 -18.71
CA ARG A 11 -0.81 -1.20 -17.24
C ARG A 11 0.55 -1.54 -16.63
N GLU A 12 1.20 -2.56 -17.15
CA GLU A 12 2.55 -3.00 -16.80
C GLU A 12 3.61 -1.92 -17.07
N GLU A 13 3.58 -1.29 -18.25
CA GLU A 13 4.48 -0.19 -18.61
C GLU A 13 4.30 1.02 -17.69
N ASN A 14 3.04 1.37 -17.38
CA ASN A 14 2.73 2.48 -16.50
C ASN A 14 3.16 2.20 -15.05
N TYR A 15 3.04 0.95 -14.59
CA TYR A 15 3.59 0.53 -13.30
C TYR A 15 5.12 0.63 -13.25
N GLU A 16 5.83 0.15 -14.27
CA GLU A 16 7.29 0.29 -14.35
C GLU A 16 7.70 1.78 -14.32
N LEU A 17 6.95 2.65 -15.00
CA LEU A 17 7.19 4.10 -14.97
C LEU A 17 7.00 4.67 -13.55
N VAL A 18 5.95 4.28 -12.83
CA VAL A 18 5.72 4.72 -11.44
C VAL A 18 6.81 4.23 -10.50
N ILE A 19 7.30 3.01 -10.67
CA ILE A 19 8.42 2.49 -9.88
C ILE A 19 9.69 3.31 -10.15
N GLN A 20 9.96 3.70 -11.40
CA GLN A 20 11.07 4.59 -11.74
C GLN A 20 10.90 5.99 -11.13
N GLN A 21 9.67 6.52 -11.13
CA GLN A 21 9.35 7.80 -10.48
C GLN A 21 9.59 7.71 -8.97
N LEU A 22 9.17 6.63 -8.31
CA LEU A 22 9.42 6.38 -6.89
C LEU A 22 10.93 6.38 -6.60
N ARG A 23 11.71 5.59 -7.36
CA ARG A 23 13.18 5.54 -7.20
C ARG A 23 13.80 6.92 -7.24
N SER A 24 13.38 7.74 -8.19
CA SER A 24 13.87 9.12 -8.34
C SER A 24 13.42 10.03 -7.20
N LEU A 25 12.23 9.79 -6.64
CA LEU A 25 11.61 10.62 -5.60
C LEU A 25 12.25 10.39 -4.22
N ILE A 26 12.75 9.17 -3.97
CA ILE A 26 13.36 8.78 -2.70
C ILE A 26 14.89 8.72 -2.76
N ASP A 27 15.50 8.97 -3.92
CA ASP A 27 16.95 8.93 -4.10
C ASP A 27 17.66 9.95 -3.20
N GLY A 28 18.65 9.47 -2.44
CA GLY A 28 19.41 10.29 -1.49
C GLY A 28 18.65 10.72 -0.23
N GLU A 29 17.36 10.38 -0.07
CA GLU A 29 16.58 10.68 1.13
C GLU A 29 16.55 9.48 2.09
N THR A 30 16.89 9.74 3.35
CA THR A 30 17.02 8.71 4.41
C THR A 30 15.84 8.75 5.40
N ASN A 31 15.04 9.81 5.37
CA ASN A 31 13.87 9.93 6.21
C ASN A 31 12.75 9.02 5.70
N PHE A 32 12.57 7.89 6.39
CA PHE A 32 11.58 6.89 6.02
C PHE A 32 10.15 7.44 5.96
N ILE A 33 9.77 8.31 6.90
CA ILE A 33 8.42 8.90 6.91
C ILE A 33 8.21 9.82 5.70
N ALA A 34 9.21 10.62 5.32
CA ALA A 34 9.15 11.45 4.12
C ALA A 34 9.01 10.60 2.85
N ASN A 35 9.77 9.50 2.75
CA ASN A 35 9.69 8.55 1.63
C ASN A 35 8.31 7.91 1.53
N LEU A 36 7.73 7.46 2.66
CA LEU A 36 6.38 6.88 2.69
C LEU A 36 5.31 7.91 2.33
N ALA A 37 5.41 9.15 2.82
CA ALA A 37 4.45 10.20 2.50
C ALA A 37 4.42 10.49 0.98
N ASN A 38 5.59 10.61 0.37
CA ASN A 38 5.74 10.81 -1.06
C ASN A 38 5.30 9.58 -1.88
N ALA A 39 5.58 8.37 -1.40
CA ALA A 39 5.15 7.13 -2.02
C ALA A 39 3.61 6.99 -2.03
N ALA A 40 2.94 7.31 -0.91
CA ALA A 40 1.49 7.32 -0.82
C ALA A 40 0.88 8.35 -1.78
N ALA A 41 1.45 9.56 -1.85
CA ALA A 41 1.00 10.59 -2.79
C ALA A 41 1.17 10.15 -4.26
N LEU A 42 2.28 9.49 -4.59
CA LEU A 42 2.54 8.98 -5.93
C LEU A 42 1.53 7.89 -6.33
N LEU A 43 1.30 6.90 -5.47
CA LEU A 43 0.31 5.85 -5.74
C LEU A 43 -1.11 6.42 -5.84
N ASN A 44 -1.47 7.40 -5.00
CA ASN A 44 -2.78 8.06 -5.06
C ASN A 44 -3.02 8.79 -6.38
N HIS A 45 -1.96 9.32 -6.99
CA HIS A 45 -2.07 9.98 -8.27
C HIS A 45 -2.13 8.99 -9.45
N PHE A 46 -1.45 7.86 -9.33
CA PHE A 46 -1.35 6.85 -10.37
C PHE A 46 -2.57 5.92 -10.42
N LEU A 47 -2.98 5.40 -9.28
CA LEU A 47 -4.05 4.41 -9.19
C LEU A 47 -5.41 5.09 -9.37
N GLN A 48 -6.18 4.57 -10.31
CA GLN A 48 -7.58 4.96 -10.47
C GLN A 48 -8.48 4.09 -9.59
N GLU A 49 -9.65 4.63 -9.26
CA GLU A 49 -10.70 3.92 -8.52
C GLU A 49 -10.22 3.37 -7.17
N ILE A 50 -9.46 4.17 -6.43
CA ILE A 50 -9.12 3.92 -5.03
C ILE A 50 -9.73 5.02 -4.15
N ASN A 51 -10.03 4.71 -2.89
CA ASN A 51 -10.51 5.67 -1.89
C ASN A 51 -9.52 5.87 -0.74
N TRP A 52 -8.55 4.95 -0.59
CA TRP A 52 -7.50 5.06 0.40
C TRP A 52 -6.21 4.39 -0.09
N VAL A 53 -5.05 5.00 0.19
CA VAL A 53 -3.74 4.38 0.00
C VAL A 53 -2.75 4.90 1.03
N GLY A 54 -2.00 4.01 1.67
CA GLY A 54 -1.05 4.42 2.68
C GLY A 54 -0.35 3.27 3.37
N PHE A 55 0.24 3.59 4.50
CA PHE A 55 1.08 2.66 5.22
C PHE A 55 0.65 2.53 6.67
N TYR A 56 0.80 1.32 7.21
CA TYR A 56 0.89 1.10 8.64
C TYR A 56 2.27 0.56 8.99
N LEU A 57 2.83 1.00 10.11
CA LEU A 57 4.17 0.65 10.58
C LEU A 57 4.10 -0.27 11.79
N THR A 58 5.03 -1.21 11.91
CA THR A 58 5.07 -2.12 13.05
C THR A 58 5.51 -1.39 14.31
N GLU A 59 4.72 -1.49 15.38
CA GLU A 59 5.09 -1.07 16.74
C GLU A 59 4.73 -2.20 17.72
N GLY A 60 5.75 -2.96 18.15
CA GLY A 60 5.52 -4.18 18.94
C GLY A 60 4.78 -5.26 18.14
N ASP A 61 3.66 -5.74 18.67
CA ASP A 61 2.82 -6.79 18.05
C ASP A 61 1.61 -6.19 17.27
N GLU A 62 1.67 -4.90 16.97
CA GLU A 62 0.60 -4.16 16.29
C GLU A 62 1.15 -3.34 15.09
N LEU A 63 0.24 -3.00 14.20
CA LEU A 63 0.42 -2.01 13.15
C LEU A 63 -0.12 -0.67 13.63
N VAL A 64 0.61 0.42 13.38
CA VAL A 64 0.25 1.80 13.73
C VAL A 64 0.20 2.66 12.47
N LEU A 65 -0.83 3.48 12.35
CA LEU A 65 -1.09 4.31 11.17
C LEU A 65 0.13 5.20 10.84
N GLY A 66 0.64 5.07 9.62
CA GLY A 66 1.70 5.88 9.03
C GLY A 66 1.17 6.89 8.02
N PRO A 67 2.02 7.40 7.11
CA PRO A 67 1.58 8.32 6.05
C PRO A 67 0.59 7.66 5.08
N PHE A 68 -0.43 8.42 4.65
CA PHE A 68 -1.48 7.94 3.75
C PHE A 68 -2.13 9.09 2.96
N GLN A 69 -2.97 8.74 1.98
CA GLN A 69 -3.90 9.61 1.26
C GLN A 69 -5.30 9.00 1.35
N GLY A 70 -6.28 9.77 1.83
CA GLY A 70 -7.66 9.30 2.01
C GLY A 70 -8.35 9.94 3.22
N LEU A 71 -9.49 9.38 3.62
CA LEU A 71 -10.18 9.75 4.84
C LEU A 71 -9.42 9.29 6.11
N PRO A 72 -9.69 9.88 7.29
CA PRO A 72 -9.14 9.40 8.55
C PRO A 72 -9.40 7.90 8.77
N ALA A 73 -8.38 7.17 9.21
CA ALA A 73 -8.42 5.72 9.38
C ALA A 73 -8.18 5.29 10.84
N CYS A 74 -8.33 4.00 11.11
CA CYS A 74 -8.07 3.42 12.42
C CYS A 74 -6.57 3.54 12.78
N VAL A 75 -6.24 3.93 14.02
CA VAL A 75 -4.84 4.24 14.37
C VAL A 75 -4.01 2.98 14.65
N ARG A 76 -4.60 1.93 15.23
CA ARG A 76 -3.90 0.69 15.58
C ARG A 76 -4.64 -0.55 15.10
N ILE A 77 -3.89 -1.52 14.57
CA ILE A 77 -4.40 -2.79 14.07
C ILE A 77 -3.52 -3.94 14.61
N PRO A 78 -4.03 -4.82 15.48
CA PRO A 78 -3.26 -5.95 15.97
C PRO A 78 -2.88 -6.95 14.87
N PHE A 79 -1.74 -7.61 15.00
CA PHE A 79 -1.35 -8.66 14.05
C PHE A 79 -2.41 -9.79 14.02
N GLY A 80 -2.79 -10.20 12.81
CA GLY A 80 -3.84 -11.19 12.54
C GLY A 80 -5.27 -10.69 12.66
N LYS A 81 -5.49 -9.37 12.77
CA LYS A 81 -6.82 -8.73 12.77
C LYS A 81 -7.03 -7.89 11.53
N GLY A 82 -8.22 -7.99 10.92
CA GLY A 82 -8.49 -7.35 9.63
C GLY A 82 -7.58 -7.88 8.52
N VAL A 83 -7.66 -7.28 7.35
CA VAL A 83 -6.86 -7.64 6.18
C VAL A 83 -5.40 -7.23 6.43
N CYS A 84 -5.17 -5.96 6.82
CA CYS A 84 -3.87 -5.43 7.25
C CYS A 84 -3.11 -6.32 8.24
N GLY A 85 -3.73 -6.65 9.38
CA GLY A 85 -3.08 -7.50 10.38
C GLY A 85 -2.86 -8.93 9.88
N THR A 86 -3.75 -9.47 9.04
CA THR A 86 -3.57 -10.81 8.45
C THR A 86 -2.38 -10.84 7.49
N ALA A 87 -2.19 -9.80 6.68
CA ALA A 87 -1.04 -9.68 5.79
C ALA A 87 0.26 -9.59 6.60
N ALA A 88 0.29 -8.74 7.64
CA ALA A 88 1.43 -8.63 8.55
C ALA A 88 1.78 -9.95 9.24
N LYS A 89 0.77 -10.67 9.78
CA LYS A 89 1.00 -11.96 10.45
C LYS A 89 1.47 -13.06 9.51
N SER A 90 0.91 -13.11 8.30
CA SER A 90 1.22 -14.17 7.33
C SER A 90 2.48 -13.90 6.50
N LYS A 91 2.97 -12.64 6.48
CA LYS A 91 4.07 -12.17 5.63
C LYS A 91 3.80 -12.41 4.14
N LYS A 92 2.54 -12.31 3.75
CA LYS A 92 2.09 -12.48 2.36
C LYS A 92 1.14 -11.36 1.98
N THR A 93 1.22 -10.96 0.72
CA THR A 93 0.24 -10.08 0.10
C THR A 93 -1.14 -10.72 0.14
N ILE A 94 -2.16 -9.91 0.42
CA ILE A 94 -3.56 -10.35 0.44
C ILE A 94 -4.34 -9.45 -0.50
N ILE A 95 -5.01 -10.07 -1.48
CA ILE A 95 -6.03 -9.44 -2.32
C ILE A 95 -7.40 -9.85 -1.77
N VAL A 96 -8.26 -8.86 -1.52
CA VAL A 96 -9.64 -9.08 -1.06
C VAL A 96 -10.61 -8.52 -2.09
N PRO A 97 -11.24 -9.38 -2.92
CA PRO A 97 -12.14 -8.92 -3.97
C PRO A 97 -13.45 -8.31 -3.45
N ASP A 98 -13.88 -8.71 -2.26
CA ASP A 98 -15.03 -8.15 -1.54
C ASP A 98 -14.74 -8.14 -0.03
N VAL A 99 -14.49 -6.96 0.53
CA VAL A 99 -14.12 -6.81 1.96
C VAL A 99 -15.23 -7.25 2.91
N HIS A 100 -16.49 -7.21 2.47
CA HIS A 100 -17.62 -7.65 3.30
C HIS A 100 -17.66 -9.17 3.48
N LEU A 101 -16.96 -9.92 2.62
CA LEU A 101 -16.82 -11.37 2.73
C LEU A 101 -15.58 -11.80 3.52
N PHE A 102 -14.69 -10.87 3.86
CA PHE A 102 -13.46 -11.19 4.58
C PHE A 102 -13.72 -11.39 6.08
N PRO A 103 -13.38 -12.56 6.66
CA PRO A 103 -13.61 -12.83 8.07
C PRO A 103 -12.85 -11.87 8.98
N GLY A 104 -13.57 -11.16 9.86
CA GLY A 104 -12.95 -10.23 10.80
C GLY A 104 -12.45 -8.93 10.15
N HIS A 105 -13.05 -8.53 9.03
CA HIS A 105 -12.82 -7.24 8.40
C HIS A 105 -13.08 -6.08 9.40
N ILE A 106 -12.15 -5.12 9.40
CA ILE A 106 -12.20 -3.91 10.22
C ILE A 106 -12.32 -2.73 9.26
N ALA A 107 -13.54 -2.40 8.86
CA ALA A 107 -13.80 -1.27 7.99
C ALA A 107 -13.72 0.04 8.77
N CYS A 108 -12.83 0.97 8.37
CA CYS A 108 -12.83 2.34 8.88
C CYS A 108 -13.53 3.30 7.88
N ASP A 109 -13.50 2.99 6.58
CA ASP A 109 -14.30 3.64 5.53
C ASP A 109 -15.42 2.70 5.04
N ALA A 110 -16.66 3.18 5.07
CA ALA A 110 -17.83 2.43 4.60
C ALA A 110 -17.88 2.32 3.06
N ALA A 111 -17.13 3.16 2.34
CA ALA A 111 -17.06 3.10 0.89
C ALA A 111 -16.20 1.93 0.39
N SER A 112 -15.22 1.44 1.15
CA SER A 112 -14.31 0.38 0.73
C SER A 112 -15.06 -0.92 0.40
N GLN A 113 -14.83 -1.46 -0.79
CA GLN A 113 -15.45 -2.65 -1.35
C GLN A 113 -14.41 -3.74 -1.69
N SER A 114 -13.19 -3.38 -2.08
CA SER A 114 -12.06 -4.31 -2.23
C SER A 114 -10.77 -3.68 -1.70
N GLU A 115 -9.80 -4.51 -1.34
CA GLU A 115 -8.57 -4.11 -0.64
C GLU A 115 -7.39 -4.96 -1.15
N ILE A 116 -6.20 -4.36 -1.24
CA ILE A 116 -4.93 -5.09 -1.35
C ILE A 116 -3.96 -4.60 -0.29
N VAL A 117 -3.37 -5.55 0.44
CA VAL A 117 -2.34 -5.27 1.45
C VAL A 117 -1.05 -6.00 1.10
N VAL A 118 0.05 -5.24 1.00
CA VAL A 118 1.40 -5.73 0.69
C VAL A 118 2.31 -5.55 1.91
N PRO A 119 2.79 -6.64 2.54
CA PRO A 119 3.73 -6.54 3.65
C PRO A 119 5.08 -5.95 3.26
N MET A 120 5.58 -5.03 4.08
CA MET A 120 6.94 -4.52 3.98
C MET A 120 7.87 -5.38 4.84
N ILE A 121 8.70 -6.20 4.20
CA ILE A 121 9.57 -7.16 4.90
C ILE A 121 11.04 -6.75 4.77
N LYS A 122 11.72 -6.58 5.90
CA LYS A 122 13.16 -6.32 5.97
C LYS A 122 13.83 -7.27 6.96
N ASP A 123 14.92 -7.91 6.55
CA ASP A 123 15.68 -8.88 7.37
C ASP A 123 14.78 -9.99 7.97
N GLY A 124 13.78 -10.42 7.21
CA GLY A 124 12.79 -11.42 7.63
C GLY A 124 11.72 -10.91 8.59
N ASN A 125 11.73 -9.63 8.99
CA ASN A 125 10.75 -9.01 9.88
C ASN A 125 9.78 -8.11 9.10
N VAL A 126 8.53 -8.04 9.54
CA VAL A 126 7.55 -7.10 8.98
C VAL A 126 7.76 -5.76 9.65
N ILE A 127 8.17 -4.76 8.88
CA ILE A 127 8.37 -3.38 9.35
C ILE A 127 7.12 -2.51 9.13
N GLY A 128 6.16 -3.01 8.36
CA GLY A 128 4.87 -2.38 8.12
C GLY A 128 4.13 -3.06 6.97
N VAL A 129 3.08 -2.42 6.49
CA VAL A 129 2.32 -2.83 5.30
C VAL A 129 2.00 -1.59 4.44
N LEU A 130 1.95 -1.78 3.13
CA LEU A 130 1.23 -0.91 2.20
C LEU A 130 -0.21 -1.44 2.14
N ASP A 131 -1.18 -0.54 2.27
CA ASP A 131 -2.61 -0.83 2.24
C ASP A 131 -3.29 0.10 1.23
N ILE A 132 -4.20 -0.47 0.42
CA ILE A 132 -4.92 0.22 -0.64
C ILE A 132 -6.35 -0.29 -0.70
N ASP A 133 -7.29 0.63 -0.48
CA ASP A 133 -8.73 0.38 -0.59
C ASP A 133 -9.31 0.91 -1.90
N SER A 134 -10.37 0.26 -2.35
CA SER A 134 -11.17 0.69 -3.49
C SER A 134 -12.67 0.74 -3.20
N PRO A 135 -13.41 1.74 -3.72
CA PRO A 135 -14.86 1.80 -3.61
C PRO A 135 -15.59 0.84 -4.55
N ILE A 136 -14.87 0.05 -5.36
CA ILE A 136 -15.43 -0.98 -6.22
C ILE A 136 -14.90 -2.37 -5.84
N LYS A 137 -15.67 -3.42 -6.12
CA LYS A 137 -15.25 -4.81 -5.88
C LYS A 137 -14.29 -5.27 -6.97
N ASN A 138 -13.45 -6.26 -6.65
CA ASN A 138 -12.47 -6.86 -7.57
C ASN A 138 -11.57 -5.81 -8.26
N ARG A 139 -11.20 -4.72 -7.55
CA ARG A 139 -10.34 -3.69 -8.12
C ARG A 139 -8.94 -4.21 -8.42
N PHE A 140 -8.44 -5.08 -7.56
CA PHE A 140 -7.06 -5.56 -7.60
C PHE A 140 -6.95 -6.98 -8.12
N ASP A 141 -5.91 -7.24 -8.90
CA ASP A 141 -5.58 -8.54 -9.48
C ASP A 141 -4.08 -8.87 -9.32
N GLU A 142 -3.63 -9.93 -9.98
CA GLU A 142 -2.24 -10.40 -9.91
C GLU A 142 -1.23 -9.40 -10.49
N ILE A 143 -1.63 -8.58 -11.46
CA ILE A 143 -0.76 -7.52 -12.00
C ILE A 143 -0.55 -6.45 -10.93
N ASP A 144 -1.61 -6.00 -10.27
CA ASP A 144 -1.48 -5.04 -9.18
C ASP A 144 -0.57 -5.59 -8.07
N GLN A 145 -0.80 -6.83 -7.64
CA GLN A 145 0.05 -7.47 -6.64
C GLN A 145 1.51 -7.49 -7.06
N GLN A 146 1.83 -7.99 -8.25
CA GLN A 146 3.21 -8.13 -8.71
C GLN A 146 3.95 -6.78 -8.70
N TYR A 147 3.28 -5.71 -9.14
CA TYR A 147 3.91 -4.40 -9.26
C TYR A 147 3.93 -3.60 -7.97
N LEU A 148 2.92 -3.74 -7.11
CA LEU A 148 2.92 -3.14 -5.79
C LEU A 148 3.95 -3.80 -4.86
N GLU A 149 4.19 -5.11 -5.00
CA GLU A 149 5.31 -5.80 -4.34
C GLU A 149 6.66 -5.20 -4.78
N LYS A 150 6.91 -5.03 -6.09
CA LYS A 150 8.11 -4.34 -6.59
C LYS A 150 8.21 -2.90 -6.08
N PHE A 151 7.09 -2.18 -6.00
CA PHE A 151 7.05 -0.81 -5.49
C PHE A 151 7.48 -0.76 -4.01
N VAL A 152 6.98 -1.69 -3.20
CA VAL A 152 7.37 -1.84 -1.79
C VAL A 152 8.86 -2.22 -1.66
N GLU A 153 9.38 -3.10 -2.50
CA GLU A 153 10.81 -3.46 -2.50
C GLU A 153 11.72 -2.22 -2.70
N VAL A 154 11.32 -1.29 -3.56
CA VAL A 154 12.06 -0.03 -3.75
C VAL A 154 12.11 0.79 -2.46
N ILE A 155 10.97 0.93 -1.78
CA ILE A 155 10.90 1.68 -0.51
C ILE A 155 11.85 1.04 0.52
N ILE A 156 11.78 -0.28 0.69
CA ILE A 156 12.55 -1.00 1.71
C ILE A 156 14.06 -0.97 1.42
N SER A 157 14.45 -0.93 0.15
CA SER A 157 15.86 -0.88 -0.26
C SER A 157 16.61 0.38 0.20
N THR A 158 15.89 1.41 0.67
CA THR A 158 16.47 2.66 1.21
C THR A 158 16.77 2.62 2.71
N LEU A 159 16.34 1.56 3.40
CA LEU A 159 16.52 1.40 4.84
C LEU A 159 17.83 0.72 5.19
#